data_AF-A0A4R3YJ41-F1
#
_entry.id   AF-A0A4R3YJ41-F1
#
_cell.length_a   1.000
_cell.length_b   1.000
_cell.length_c   1.000
_cell.angle_alpha   90.00
_cell.angle_beta   90.00
_cell.angle_gamma   90.00
#
_symmetry.space_group_name_H-M   'P 1'
#
loop_
_entity.id
_entity.type
_entity.pdbx_description
1 polymer ?
#
loop_
_entity_poly.entity_id
_entity_poly.type
_entity_poly.pdbx_seq_one_letter_code
_entity_poly.pdbx_strand_id
1 'polypeptide(L)'
;MAKATKTPPESREMTPEERAARLRAYEDVVRERIAKWKVEQADLIRELAQEGVDVELVQDLMNRPNNYVHVLPILAKHLQRSYSQLTQEAISRSMAMREAHPYWDLFARLYRALPPTNPAEQGQPEDGLAVALSFSMPKEKLLEMIDLVSDPHFGPSRVLLIQALRRSRDPRAAEAIERLRDDPGLSKEIATWRRRKKR
;
A
#
# COMPACT_ATOMS: atom_id res chain seq x y z
N MET A 1 34.85 47.09 11.76
CA MET A 1 34.99 45.64 11.49
C MET A 1 33.73 45.17 10.79
N ALA A 2 33.82 44.84 9.50
CA ALA A 2 32.68 44.52 8.64
C ALA A 2 32.24 43.07 8.81
N LYS A 3 30.94 42.84 9.01
CA LYS A 3 30.32 41.50 9.02
C LYS A 3 30.19 41.02 7.57
N ALA A 4 30.86 39.94 7.22
CA ALA A 4 30.68 39.25 5.95
C ALA A 4 29.35 38.47 5.97
N THR A 5 28.37 38.93 5.21
CA THR A 5 27.14 38.22 4.90
C THR A 5 27.44 37.11 3.89
N LYS A 6 27.27 35.85 4.30
CA LYS A 6 27.26 34.69 3.38
C LYS A 6 25.94 34.72 2.60
N THR A 7 26.02 35.11 1.33
CA THR A 7 24.94 34.91 0.34
C THR A 7 24.75 33.40 0.11
N PRO A 8 23.51 32.87 0.06
CA PRO A 8 23.27 31.48 -0.32
C PRO A 8 23.72 31.25 -1.77
N PRO A 9 24.23 30.05 -2.14
CA PRO A 9 24.58 29.77 -3.52
C PRO A 9 23.31 29.79 -4.39
N GLU A 10 23.32 30.63 -5.42
CA GLU A 10 22.30 30.67 -6.47
C GLU A 10 22.13 29.27 -7.08
N SER A 11 20.90 28.77 -7.05
CA SER A 11 20.52 27.55 -7.77
C SER A 11 20.67 27.80 -9.27
N ARG A 12 21.76 27.31 -9.86
CA ARG A 12 21.97 27.36 -11.32
C ARG A 12 20.79 26.69 -12.02
N GLU A 13 20.02 27.47 -12.77
CA GLU A 13 18.95 26.93 -13.61
C GLU A 13 19.55 26.00 -14.66
N MET A 14 19.08 24.75 -14.71
CA MET A 14 19.53 23.78 -15.71
C MET A 14 19.17 24.29 -17.11
N THR A 15 20.08 24.14 -18.07
CA THR A 15 19.80 24.45 -19.47
C THR A 15 18.73 23.50 -20.04
N PRO A 16 18.05 23.86 -21.15
CA PRO A 16 17.13 22.95 -21.84
C PRO A 16 17.77 21.61 -22.21
N GLU A 17 19.05 21.61 -22.58
CA GLU A 17 19.81 20.40 -22.93
C GLU A 17 20.13 19.53 -21.71
N GLU A 18 20.52 20.14 -20.58
CA GLU A 18 20.72 19.45 -19.31
C GLU A 18 19.41 18.81 -18.82
N ARG A 19 18.29 19.51 -18.98
CA ARG A 19 16.95 18.97 -18.67
C ARG A 19 16.59 17.79 -19.58
N ALA A 20 16.84 17.90 -20.88
CA ALA A 20 16.58 16.82 -21.83
C ALA A 20 17.46 15.60 -21.58
N ALA A 21 18.74 15.79 -21.26
CA ALA A 21 19.66 14.71 -20.89
C ALA A 21 19.24 14.03 -19.58
N ARG A 22 18.84 14.81 -18.57
CA ARG A 22 18.33 14.28 -17.30
C ARG A 22 17.04 13.49 -17.49
N LEU A 23 16.15 13.96 -18.35
CA LEU A 23 14.90 13.27 -18.68
C LEU A 23 15.19 11.92 -19.36
N ARG A 24 16.06 11.88 -20.36
CA ARG A 24 16.46 10.62 -21.02
C ARG A 24 17.08 9.62 -20.05
N ALA A 25 18.01 10.08 -19.20
CA ALA A 25 18.62 9.23 -18.18
C ALA A 25 17.58 8.67 -17.18
N TYR A 26 16.60 9.49 -16.81
CA TYR A 26 15.48 9.04 -15.97
C TYR A 26 14.59 8.02 -16.68
N GLU A 27 14.24 8.26 -17.96
CA GLU A 27 13.45 7.35 -18.79
C GLU A 27 14.13 5.98 -18.96
N ASP A 28 15.45 5.96 -19.16
CA ASP A 28 16.21 4.72 -19.29
C ASP A 28 16.21 3.93 -17.98
N VAL A 29 16.41 4.59 -16.83
CA VAL A 29 16.31 3.95 -15.50
C VAL A 29 14.91 3.39 -15.26
N VAL A 30 13.86 4.12 -15.66
CA VAL A 30 12.47 3.65 -15.55
C VAL A 30 12.24 2.44 -16.46
N ARG A 31 12.75 2.47 -17.70
CA ARG A 31 12.62 1.37 -18.67
C ARG A 31 13.29 0.09 -18.16
N GLU A 32 14.49 0.19 -17.60
CA GLU A 32 15.21 -0.96 -17.02
C GLU A 32 14.44 -1.58 -15.84
N ARG A 33 13.84 -0.74 -14.98
CA ARG A 33 13.02 -1.22 -13.86
C ARG A 33 11.76 -1.94 -14.34
N ILE A 34 11.06 -1.35 -15.30
CA ILE A 34 9.87 -1.96 -15.91
C ILE A 34 10.23 -3.32 -16.54
N ALA A 35 11.35 -3.42 -17.25
CA ALA A 35 11.79 -4.68 -17.84
C ALA A 35 12.00 -5.78 -16.77
N LYS A 36 12.63 -5.44 -15.63
CA LYS A 36 12.80 -6.37 -14.51
C LYS A 36 11.46 -6.84 -13.94
N TRP A 37 10.51 -5.93 -13.74
CA TRP A 37 9.18 -6.29 -13.23
C TRP A 37 8.38 -7.12 -14.23
N LYS A 38 8.49 -6.86 -15.54
CA LYS A 38 7.86 -7.70 -16.57
C LYS A 38 8.36 -9.14 -16.51
N VAL A 39 9.67 -9.33 -16.29
CA VAL A 39 10.24 -10.68 -16.11
C VAL A 39 9.72 -11.34 -14.83
N GLU A 40 9.76 -10.63 -13.70
CA GLU A 40 9.28 -11.14 -12.41
C GLU A 40 7.78 -11.52 -12.45
N GLN A 41 6.96 -10.67 -13.06
CA GLN A 41 5.50 -10.80 -13.08
C GLN A 41 4.99 -11.66 -14.25
N ALA A 42 5.87 -12.15 -15.15
CA ALA A 42 5.47 -12.82 -16.39
C ALA A 42 4.44 -13.94 -16.18
N ASP A 43 4.66 -14.80 -15.17
CA ASP A 43 3.74 -15.88 -14.83
C ASP A 43 2.38 -15.36 -14.37
N LEU A 44 2.35 -14.33 -13.52
CA LEU A 44 1.13 -13.72 -13.02
C LEU A 44 0.33 -13.11 -14.17
N ILE A 45 0.99 -12.32 -15.01
CA ILE A 45 0.35 -11.65 -16.15
C ILE A 45 -0.23 -12.68 -17.13
N ARG A 46 0.49 -13.78 -17.38
CA ARG A 46 -0.01 -14.88 -18.22
C ARG A 46 -1.25 -15.55 -17.61
N GLU A 47 -1.24 -15.85 -16.31
CA GLU A 47 -2.41 -16.44 -15.64
C GLU A 47 -3.61 -15.47 -15.64
N LEU A 48 -3.39 -14.16 -15.48
CA LEU A 48 -4.45 -13.14 -15.57
C LEU A 48 -5.04 -13.03 -16.99
N ALA A 49 -4.20 -13.06 -18.02
CA ALA A 49 -4.64 -12.99 -19.42
C ALA A 49 -5.49 -14.21 -19.82
N GLN A 50 -5.19 -15.39 -19.30
CA GLN A 50 -5.99 -16.61 -19.52
C GLN A 50 -7.43 -16.47 -19.01
N GLU A 51 -7.66 -15.61 -18.02
CA GLU A 51 -8.98 -15.29 -17.46
C GLU A 51 -9.55 -13.97 -18.04
N GLY A 52 -8.98 -13.47 -19.14
CA GLY A 52 -9.45 -12.27 -19.84
C GLY A 52 -9.08 -10.94 -19.18
N VAL A 53 -8.07 -10.93 -18.30
CA VAL A 53 -7.56 -9.72 -17.64
C VAL A 53 -6.20 -9.34 -18.23
N ASP A 54 -6.22 -8.56 -19.32
CA ASP A 54 -5.02 -8.12 -20.02
C ASP A 54 -4.42 -6.86 -19.37
N VAL A 55 -3.28 -7.01 -18.70
CA VAL A 55 -2.49 -5.92 -18.08
C VAL A 55 -1.02 -6.08 -18.44
N GLU A 56 -0.25 -4.99 -18.48
CA GLU A 56 1.20 -5.10 -18.70
C GLU A 56 1.93 -5.46 -17.41
N LEU A 57 1.46 -4.90 -16.30
CA LEU A 57 1.98 -5.11 -14.95
C LEU A 57 0.82 -5.20 -13.96
N VAL A 58 1.03 -5.90 -12.84
CA VAL A 58 -0.04 -6.10 -11.84
C VAL A 58 -0.54 -4.79 -11.25
N GLN A 59 0.33 -3.77 -11.10
CA GLN A 59 -0.08 -2.45 -10.64
C GLN A 59 -1.11 -1.75 -11.53
N ASP A 60 -1.25 -2.16 -12.80
CA ASP A 60 -2.25 -1.60 -13.71
C ASP A 60 -3.67 -1.94 -13.24
N LEU A 61 -3.86 -3.02 -12.47
CA LEU A 61 -5.15 -3.41 -11.88
C LEU A 61 -5.70 -2.35 -10.93
N MET A 62 -4.84 -1.61 -10.23
CA MET A 62 -5.26 -0.55 -9.30
C MET A 62 -5.94 0.64 -10.00
N ASN A 63 -5.66 0.83 -11.30
CA ASN A 63 -6.21 1.93 -12.09
C ASN A 63 -7.48 1.55 -12.86
N ARG A 64 -7.96 0.31 -12.70
CA ARG A 64 -9.12 -0.22 -13.42
C ARG A 64 -10.34 -0.27 -12.50
N PRO A 65 -11.55 -0.24 -13.06
CA PRO A 65 -12.75 -0.68 -12.33
C PRO A 65 -12.54 -2.08 -11.76
N ASN A 66 -13.19 -2.42 -10.64
CA ASN A 66 -13.10 -3.74 -9.99
C ASN A 66 -13.86 -4.84 -10.78
N ASN A 67 -13.62 -4.96 -12.08
CA ASN A 67 -14.21 -5.97 -12.95
C ASN A 67 -13.35 -7.24 -13.07
N TYR A 68 -12.39 -7.43 -12.16
CA TYR A 68 -11.45 -8.54 -12.11
C TYR A 68 -11.59 -9.37 -10.82
N VAL A 69 -12.78 -9.39 -10.22
CA VAL A 69 -13.05 -10.15 -8.99
C VAL A 69 -12.82 -11.65 -9.18
N HIS A 70 -13.10 -12.18 -10.38
CA HIS A 70 -12.94 -13.61 -10.69
C HIS A 70 -11.48 -14.08 -10.66
N VAL A 71 -10.50 -13.17 -10.80
CA VAL A 71 -9.06 -13.51 -10.74
C VAL A 71 -8.44 -13.32 -9.34
N LEU A 72 -9.22 -12.95 -8.32
CA LEU A 72 -8.72 -12.90 -6.93
C LEU A 72 -8.05 -14.22 -6.48
N PRO A 73 -8.51 -15.44 -6.86
CA PRO A 73 -7.80 -16.67 -6.55
C PRO A 73 -6.37 -16.72 -7.12
N ILE A 74 -6.15 -16.18 -8.32
CA ILE A 74 -4.83 -16.09 -8.96
C ILE A 74 -3.95 -15.13 -8.16
N LEU A 75 -4.47 -13.93 -7.85
CA LEU A 75 -3.72 -12.95 -7.03
C LEU A 75 -3.36 -13.53 -5.65
N ALA A 76 -4.27 -14.24 -4.99
CA ALA A 76 -4.02 -14.88 -3.69
C ALA A 76 -2.95 -15.98 -3.77
N LYS A 77 -2.94 -16.77 -4.85
CA LYS A 77 -1.88 -17.77 -5.11
C LYS A 77 -0.53 -17.07 -5.32
N HIS A 78 -0.50 -15.99 -6.09
CA HIS A 78 0.73 -15.24 -6.38
C HIS A 78 1.27 -14.47 -5.18
N LEU A 79 0.40 -13.94 -4.31
CA LEU A 79 0.80 -13.22 -3.10
C LEU A 79 1.62 -14.08 -2.12
N GLN A 80 1.53 -15.40 -2.23
CA GLN A 80 2.31 -16.35 -1.41
C GLN A 80 3.68 -16.69 -2.00
N ARG A 81 4.02 -16.17 -3.18
CA ARG A 81 5.33 -16.37 -3.82
C ARG A 81 6.34 -15.32 -3.33
N SER A 82 7.62 -15.64 -3.45
CA SER A 82 8.71 -14.72 -3.15
C SER A 82 8.88 -13.72 -4.31
N TYR A 83 8.20 -12.58 -4.18
CA TYR A 83 8.31 -11.43 -5.08
C TYR A 83 9.08 -10.29 -4.43
N SER A 84 9.57 -9.37 -5.25
CA SER A 84 10.07 -8.07 -4.80
C SER A 84 9.01 -7.32 -4.00
N GLN A 85 9.46 -6.42 -3.12
CA GLN A 85 8.56 -5.65 -2.25
C GLN A 85 7.49 -4.88 -3.02
N LEU A 86 7.85 -4.25 -4.15
CA LEU A 86 6.90 -3.55 -4.99
C LEU A 86 5.84 -4.47 -5.59
N THR A 87 6.24 -5.65 -6.08
CA THR A 87 5.28 -6.60 -6.66
C THR A 87 4.37 -7.17 -5.57
N GLN A 88 4.88 -7.44 -4.36
CA GLN A 88 4.04 -7.85 -3.22
C GLN A 88 3.03 -6.77 -2.82
N GLU A 89 3.47 -5.51 -2.71
CA GLU A 89 2.58 -4.37 -2.46
C GLU A 89 1.52 -4.24 -3.56
N ALA A 90 1.92 -4.31 -4.83
CA ALA A 90 1.01 -4.13 -5.95
C ALA A 90 -0.04 -5.25 -6.03
N ILE A 91 0.34 -6.52 -5.80
CA ILE A 91 -0.61 -7.64 -5.73
C ILE A 91 -1.60 -7.42 -4.58
N SER A 92 -1.10 -7.18 -3.36
CA SER A 92 -1.95 -7.04 -2.18
C SER A 92 -2.90 -5.83 -2.30
N ARG A 93 -2.40 -4.68 -2.77
CA ARG A 93 -3.21 -3.48 -2.96
C ARG A 93 -4.26 -3.62 -4.06
N SER A 94 -3.96 -4.40 -5.11
CA SER A 94 -4.96 -4.75 -6.14
C SER A 94 -6.09 -5.63 -5.59
N MET A 95 -5.88 -6.31 -4.47
CA MET A 95 -6.92 -7.09 -3.78
C MET A 95 -7.69 -6.28 -2.73
N ALA A 96 -7.50 -4.96 -2.64
CA ALA A 96 -8.14 -4.09 -1.66
C ALA A 96 -9.62 -3.79 -1.97
N MET A 97 -10.45 -4.82 -1.90
CA MET A 97 -11.88 -4.75 -2.16
C MET A 97 -12.67 -5.70 -1.25
N ARG A 98 -13.96 -5.43 -1.11
CA ARG A 98 -14.85 -6.21 -0.23
C ARG A 98 -14.94 -7.67 -0.66
N GLU A 99 -14.90 -7.91 -1.97
CA GLU A 99 -15.00 -9.23 -2.58
C GLU A 99 -13.80 -10.12 -2.21
N ALA A 100 -12.68 -9.53 -1.76
CA ALA A 100 -11.50 -10.27 -1.28
C ALA A 100 -11.60 -10.75 0.17
N HIS A 101 -12.74 -10.58 0.86
CA HIS A 101 -12.93 -11.06 2.24
C HIS A 101 -12.62 -12.56 2.45
N PRO A 102 -12.78 -13.50 1.49
CA PRO A 102 -12.39 -14.90 1.70
C PRO A 102 -10.88 -15.07 1.92
N TYR A 103 -10.07 -14.08 1.52
CA TYR A 103 -8.62 -14.08 1.66
C TYR A 103 -8.14 -13.26 2.87
N TRP A 104 -9.05 -12.78 3.71
CA TRP A 104 -8.68 -11.92 4.85
C TRP A 104 -7.67 -12.59 5.78
N ASP A 105 -7.87 -13.88 6.09
CA ASP A 105 -6.94 -14.66 6.93
C ASP A 105 -5.56 -14.86 6.27
N LEU A 106 -5.52 -14.97 4.94
CA LEU A 106 -4.26 -14.99 4.20
C LEU A 106 -3.52 -13.66 4.38
N PHE A 107 -4.21 -12.53 4.20
CA PHE A 107 -3.59 -11.22 4.37
C PHE A 107 -3.09 -11.00 5.80
N ALA A 108 -3.90 -11.39 6.79
CA ALA A 108 -3.55 -11.22 8.21
C ALA A 108 -2.34 -12.07 8.60
N ARG A 109 -2.28 -13.31 8.10
CA ARG A 109 -1.12 -14.19 8.27
C ARG A 109 0.14 -13.60 7.63
N LEU A 110 0.05 -13.12 6.39
CA LEU A 110 1.19 -12.53 5.68
C LEU A 110 1.66 -11.23 6.34
N TYR A 111 0.74 -10.38 6.78
CA TYR A 111 1.05 -9.11 7.46
C TYR A 111 1.79 -9.35 8.77
N ARG A 112 1.38 -10.36 9.55
CA ARG A 112 2.06 -10.75 10.79
C ARG A 112 3.43 -11.38 10.57
N ALA A 113 3.62 -12.03 9.42
CA ALA A 113 4.84 -12.76 9.09
C ALA A 113 5.80 -11.95 8.22
N LEU A 114 5.46 -10.70 7.87
CA LEU A 114 6.25 -9.89 6.95
C LEU A 114 7.62 -9.61 7.59
N PRO A 115 8.74 -9.85 6.86
CA PRO A 115 10.04 -9.34 7.32
C PRO A 115 10.02 -7.81 7.36
N PRO A 116 10.94 -7.18 8.13
CA PRO A 116 11.15 -5.75 8.05
C PRO A 116 11.41 -5.30 6.61
N THR A 117 10.75 -4.23 6.19
CA THR A 117 10.89 -3.59 4.88
C THR A 117 12.35 -3.27 4.62
N ASN A 118 12.87 -3.76 3.49
CA ASN A 118 14.24 -3.46 3.09
C ASN A 118 14.25 -2.08 2.39
N PRO A 119 14.84 -1.04 3.00
CA PRO A 119 14.80 0.33 2.47
C PRO A 119 15.61 0.52 1.18
N ALA A 120 16.40 -0.47 0.78
CA ALA A 120 17.13 -0.46 -0.49
C ALA A 120 16.25 -0.86 -1.69
N GLU A 121 15.07 -1.43 -1.44
CA GLU A 121 14.11 -1.82 -2.47
C GLU A 121 12.93 -0.85 -2.52
N GLN A 122 12.21 -0.88 -3.65
CA GLN A 122 10.98 -0.13 -3.81
C GLN A 122 9.80 -0.94 -3.32
N GLY A 123 8.80 -0.23 -2.82
CA GLY A 123 7.55 -0.80 -2.32
C GLY A 123 7.51 -0.89 -0.80
N GLN A 124 6.30 -1.03 -0.28
CA GLN A 124 5.96 -1.18 1.13
C GLN A 124 4.94 -2.31 1.24
N PRO A 125 5.36 -3.59 1.29
CA PRO A 125 4.42 -4.72 1.29
C PRO A 125 3.44 -4.67 2.47
N GLU A 126 3.87 -4.13 3.61
CA GLU A 126 3.04 -3.88 4.77
C GLU A 126 1.89 -2.92 4.46
N ASP A 127 2.12 -1.86 3.67
CA ASP A 127 1.08 -0.91 3.28
C ASP A 127 0.07 -1.58 2.35
N GLY A 128 0.55 -2.35 1.37
CA GLY A 128 -0.32 -3.10 0.45
C GLY A 128 -1.23 -4.08 1.19
N LEU A 129 -0.66 -4.86 2.12
CA LEU A 129 -1.42 -5.80 2.96
C LEU A 129 -2.36 -5.09 3.93
N ALA A 130 -1.94 -3.98 4.54
CA ALA A 130 -2.79 -3.20 5.43
C ALA A 130 -4.00 -2.62 4.70
N VAL A 131 -3.83 -2.13 3.48
CA VAL A 131 -4.94 -1.68 2.63
C VAL A 131 -5.84 -2.86 2.26
N ALA A 132 -5.29 -4.01 1.86
CA ALA A 132 -6.06 -5.23 1.58
C ALA A 132 -6.92 -5.67 2.77
N LEU A 133 -6.32 -5.78 3.95
CA LEU A 133 -7.00 -6.09 5.22
C LEU A 133 -8.12 -5.10 5.54
N SER A 134 -7.85 -3.82 5.34
CA SER A 134 -8.77 -2.73 5.67
C SER A 134 -10.04 -2.76 4.81
N PHE A 135 -9.90 -3.03 3.51
CA PHE A 135 -11.02 -3.03 2.55
C PHE A 135 -11.76 -4.37 2.47
N SER A 136 -11.10 -5.47 2.80
CA SER A 136 -11.68 -6.82 2.75
C SER A 136 -12.23 -7.31 4.09
N MET A 137 -12.15 -6.53 5.18
CA MET A 137 -12.55 -6.95 6.52
C MET A 137 -14.02 -7.40 6.61
N PRO A 138 -14.30 -8.71 6.86
CA PRO A 138 -15.64 -9.17 7.19
C PRO A 138 -16.01 -8.77 8.64
N LYS A 139 -17.31 -8.74 8.96
CA LYS A 139 -17.80 -8.20 10.25
C LYS A 139 -17.25 -8.96 11.46
N GLU A 140 -17.08 -10.26 11.29
CA GLU A 140 -16.64 -11.22 12.31
C GLU A 140 -15.18 -10.98 12.70
N LYS A 141 -14.39 -10.32 11.84
CA LYS A 141 -12.97 -10.02 12.04
C LYS A 141 -12.70 -8.67 12.70
N LEU A 142 -13.75 -7.98 13.18
CA LEU A 142 -13.60 -6.68 13.82
C LEU A 142 -12.64 -6.69 15.01
N LEU A 143 -12.75 -7.68 15.90
CA LEU A 143 -11.88 -7.74 17.08
C LEU A 143 -10.43 -7.98 16.68
N GLU A 144 -10.20 -8.88 15.72
CA GLU A 144 -8.86 -9.15 15.20
C GLU A 144 -8.25 -7.92 14.49
N MET A 145 -9.07 -7.13 13.78
CA MET A 145 -8.65 -5.84 13.22
C MET A 145 -8.27 -4.84 14.32
N ILE A 146 -9.03 -4.77 15.42
CA ILE A 146 -8.69 -3.91 16.56
C ILE A 146 -7.33 -4.30 17.14
N ASP A 147 -7.05 -5.60 17.27
CA ASP A 147 -5.77 -6.10 17.77
C ASP A 147 -4.62 -5.68 16.85
N LEU A 148 -4.77 -5.87 15.52
CA LEU A 148 -3.77 -5.47 14.53
C LEU A 148 -3.50 -3.96 14.53
N VAL A 149 -4.53 -3.12 14.66
CA VAL A 149 -4.37 -1.66 14.72
C VAL A 149 -3.68 -1.23 16.03
N SER A 150 -3.98 -1.92 17.13
CA SER A 150 -3.53 -1.52 18.47
C SER A 150 -2.09 -1.96 18.77
N ASP A 151 -1.52 -2.88 18.00
CA ASP A 151 -0.16 -3.37 18.21
C ASP A 151 0.88 -2.43 17.54
N PRO A 152 1.67 -1.67 18.29
CA PRO A 152 2.64 -0.72 17.73
C PRO A 152 3.78 -1.38 16.95
N HIS A 153 3.98 -2.70 17.07
CA HIS A 153 5.00 -3.43 16.31
C HIS A 153 4.77 -3.33 14.80
N PHE A 154 3.51 -3.18 14.35
CA PHE A 154 3.17 -2.99 12.94
C PHE A 154 3.43 -1.57 12.41
N GLY A 155 4.04 -0.71 13.22
CA GLY A 155 4.61 0.55 12.74
C GLY A 155 3.59 1.53 12.14
N PRO A 156 4.01 2.36 11.18
CA PRO A 156 3.17 3.40 10.57
C PRO A 156 1.98 2.89 9.75
N SER A 157 2.08 1.72 9.12
CA SER A 157 1.05 1.14 8.24
C SER A 157 -0.28 0.87 8.93
N ARG A 158 -0.29 0.84 10.28
CA ARG A 158 -1.50 0.84 11.11
C ARG A 158 -2.47 1.98 10.77
N VAL A 159 -1.97 3.08 10.22
CA VAL A 159 -2.80 4.20 9.72
C VAL A 159 -3.77 3.78 8.60
N LEU A 160 -3.42 2.75 7.83
CA LEU A 160 -4.24 2.18 6.76
C LEU A 160 -5.27 1.20 7.32
N LEU A 161 -4.88 0.43 8.35
CA LEU A 161 -5.77 -0.50 9.06
C LEU A 161 -6.91 0.23 9.79
N ILE A 162 -6.61 1.32 10.51
CA ILE A 162 -7.62 2.03 11.32
C ILE A 162 -8.77 2.61 10.47
N GLN A 163 -8.57 2.79 9.16
CA GLN A 163 -9.65 3.18 8.25
C GLN A 163 -10.80 2.17 8.23
N ALA A 164 -10.54 0.87 8.47
CA ALA A 164 -11.58 -0.14 8.59
C ALA A 164 -12.48 0.11 9.80
N LEU A 165 -11.88 0.44 10.95
CA LEU A 165 -12.61 0.82 12.16
C LEU A 165 -13.42 2.09 11.92
N ARG A 166 -12.82 3.07 11.22
CA ARG A 166 -13.50 4.32 10.85
C ARG A 166 -14.71 4.05 9.96
N ARG A 167 -14.69 3.07 9.05
CA ARG A 167 -15.85 2.72 8.21
C ARG A 167 -16.90 1.89 8.95
N SER A 168 -16.50 1.16 10.00
CA SER A 168 -17.41 0.34 10.79
C SER A 168 -18.48 1.17 11.51
N ARG A 169 -19.65 0.55 11.66
CA ARG A 169 -20.79 1.05 12.47
C ARG A 169 -20.89 0.35 13.82
N ASP A 170 -20.05 -0.66 14.07
CA ASP A 170 -20.03 -1.36 15.35
C ASP A 170 -19.51 -0.41 16.46
N PRO A 171 -20.20 -0.29 17.60
CA PRO A 171 -19.77 0.58 18.70
C PRO A 171 -18.33 0.31 19.17
N ARG A 172 -17.91 -0.97 19.14
CA ARG A 172 -16.56 -1.39 19.55
C ARG A 172 -15.47 -0.75 18.69
N ALA A 173 -15.76 -0.44 17.43
CA ALA A 173 -14.83 0.26 16.54
C ALA A 173 -14.63 1.72 16.98
N ALA A 174 -15.72 2.39 17.38
CA ALA A 174 -15.65 3.77 17.88
C ALA A 174 -14.90 3.83 19.22
N GLU A 175 -15.15 2.88 20.12
CA GLU A 175 -14.42 2.74 21.39
C GLU A 175 -12.93 2.46 21.18
N ALA A 176 -12.57 1.63 20.19
CA ALA A 176 -11.17 1.40 19.83
C ALA A 176 -10.49 2.67 19.31
N ILE A 177 -11.15 3.43 18.42
CA ILE A 177 -10.64 4.71 17.91
C ILE A 177 -10.44 5.72 19.06
N GLU A 178 -11.37 5.77 20.02
CA GLU A 178 -11.24 6.64 21.20
C GLU A 178 -10.00 6.28 22.01
N ARG A 179 -9.79 5.00 22.30
CA ARG A 179 -8.61 4.51 23.03
C ARG A 179 -7.29 4.80 22.30
N LEU A 180 -7.31 4.80 20.98
CA LEU A 180 -6.13 5.03 20.13
C LEU A 180 -5.89 6.51 19.81
N ARG A 181 -6.71 7.44 20.32
CA ARG A 181 -6.59 8.87 19.99
C ARG A 181 -5.22 9.45 20.32
N ASP A 182 -4.61 8.98 21.39
CA ASP A 182 -3.30 9.45 21.87
C ASP A 182 -2.15 8.51 21.46
N ASP A 183 -2.42 7.49 20.62
CA ASP A 183 -1.37 6.62 20.07
C ASP A 183 -0.40 7.47 19.20
N PRO A 184 0.92 7.42 19.46
CA PRO A 184 1.88 8.25 18.72
C PRO A 184 1.89 8.05 17.19
N GLY A 185 1.56 6.84 16.73
CA GLY A 185 1.49 6.49 15.31
C GLY A 185 0.15 6.80 14.65
N LEU A 186 -0.93 6.99 15.41
CA LEU A 186 -2.29 7.13 14.88
C LEU A 186 -2.95 8.48 15.20
N SER A 187 -2.49 9.17 16.24
CA SER A 187 -3.07 10.42 16.75
C SER A 187 -3.26 11.49 15.67
N LYS A 188 -2.24 11.70 14.81
CA LYS A 188 -2.32 12.66 13.69
C LYS A 188 -3.45 12.33 12.72
N GLU A 189 -3.59 11.07 12.34
CA GLU A 189 -4.64 10.63 11.43
C GLU A 189 -6.01 10.78 12.09
N ILE A 190 -6.17 10.29 13.32
CA ILE A 190 -7.45 10.35 14.06
C ILE A 190 -7.89 11.81 14.27
N ALA A 191 -6.96 12.73 14.55
CA ALA A 191 -7.25 14.15 14.73
C ALA A 191 -7.83 14.81 13.47
N THR A 192 -7.55 14.29 12.27
CA THR A 192 -8.11 14.81 11.02
C THR A 192 -9.59 14.46 10.85
N TRP A 193 -10.09 13.49 11.61
CA TRP A 193 -11.45 13.00 11.45
C TRP A 193 -12.43 13.94 12.15
N ARG A 194 -13.32 14.55 11.37
CA ARG A 194 -14.45 15.31 11.91
C ARG A 194 -15.26 14.40 12.84
N ARG A 195 -15.58 14.88 14.05
CA ARG A 195 -16.46 14.18 14.99
C ARG A 195 -17.72 13.73 14.24
N ARG A 196 -17.99 12.43 14.21
CA ARG A 196 -19.22 11.87 13.65
C ARG A 196 -20.39 12.54 14.40
N LYS A 197 -21.27 13.25 13.69
CA LYS A 197 -22.53 13.72 14.29
C LYS A 197 -23.29 12.49 14.77
N LYS A 198 -23.64 12.43 16.06
CA LYS A 198 -24.60 11.44 16.57
C LYS A 198 -25.87 11.57 15.71
N ARG A 199 -26.25 10.49 15.03
CA ARG A 199 -27.58 10.37 14.41
C ARG A 199 -28.53 9.83 15.45
#